data_AF-A0AAD3MTE8-F1
#
_entry.id   AF-A0AAD3MTE8-F1
#
_cell.length_a   1.000
_cell.length_b   1.000
_cell.length_c   1.000
_cell.angle_alpha   90.00
_cell.angle_beta   90.00
_cell.angle_gamma   90.00
#
_symmetry.space_group_name_H-M   'P 1'
#
loop_
_entity.id
_entity.type
_entity.pdbx_description
1 polymer ?
#
loop_
_entity_poly.entity_id
_entity_poly.type
_entity_poly.pdbx_seq_one_letter_code
_entity_poly.pdbx_strand_id
1 'polypeptide(L)' 'MAGAQPGVHALQLKPVSVPESLRKGNKFMKWDDDSTTVTPVTLTVAPQSCYFLYWTDQNKVRHYTYKSK' A
#
# COMPACT_ATOMS: atom_id res chain seq x y z
N MET A 1 -17.12 -3.94 -48.28
CA MET A 1 -16.14 -4.60 -47.39
C MET A 1 -15.82 -3.64 -46.27
N ALA A 2 -16.40 -3.83 -45.08
CA ALA A 2 -16.18 -2.92 -43.95
C ALA A 2 -14.78 -3.13 -43.36
N GLY A 3 -13.96 -2.07 -43.35
CA GLY A 3 -12.64 -2.08 -42.72
C GLY A 3 -12.79 -2.06 -41.20
N ALA A 4 -12.79 -3.23 -40.58
CA ALA A 4 -12.58 -3.33 -39.13
C ALA A 4 -11.10 -3.00 -38.86
N GLN A 5 -10.84 -1.87 -38.20
CA GLN A 5 -9.49 -1.56 -37.71
C GLN A 5 -9.16 -2.51 -36.54
N PRO A 6 -8.16 -3.39 -36.65
CA PRO A 6 -7.77 -4.27 -35.56
C PRO A 6 -7.00 -3.41 -34.54
N GLY A 7 -7.63 -3.03 -33.43
CA GLY A 7 -6.89 -2.33 -32.36
C GLY A 7 -7.69 -1.65 -31.24
N VAL A 8 -9.02 -1.57 -31.30
CA VAL A 8 -9.78 -0.65 -30.42
C VAL A 8 -9.94 -1.14 -28.96
N HIS A 9 -9.45 -2.34 -28.62
CA HIS A 9 -9.53 -2.87 -27.25
C HIS A 9 -8.18 -3.34 -26.72
N ALA A 10 -7.11 -2.57 -26.90
CA ALA A 10 -5.94 -2.73 -26.03
C ALA A 10 -6.33 -2.24 -24.62
N LEU A 11 -6.56 -3.15 -23.68
CA LEU A 11 -6.74 -2.83 -22.27
C LEU A 11 -5.45 -2.16 -21.77
N GLN A 12 -5.44 -0.83 -21.71
CA GLN A 12 -4.29 -0.09 -21.21
C GLN A 12 -4.19 -0.27 -19.70
N LEU A 13 -3.30 -1.17 -19.29
CA LEU A 13 -2.95 -1.32 -17.88
C LEU A 13 -2.24 -0.06 -17.41
N LYS A 14 -2.78 0.57 -16.36
CA LYS A 14 -2.14 1.71 -15.71
C LYS A 14 -1.16 1.21 -14.65
N PRO A 15 0.03 1.81 -14.54
CA PRO A 15 0.90 1.56 -13.40
C PRO A 15 0.16 1.85 -12.09
N VAL A 16 0.39 1.03 -11.06
CA VAL A 16 -0.14 1.29 -9.73
C VAL A 16 0.50 2.57 -9.20
N SER A 17 -0.33 3.53 -8.82
CA SER A 17 0.10 4.77 -8.18
C SER A 17 -0.34 4.77 -6.73
N VAL A 18 0.59 5.08 -5.82
CA VAL A 18 0.29 5.18 -4.38
C VAL A 18 -0.25 6.57 -4.10
N PRO A 19 -1.49 6.70 -3.56
CA PRO A 19 -2.05 7.99 -3.15
C PRO A 19 -1.15 8.75 -2.18
N GLU A 20 -1.16 10.08 -2.27
CA GLU A 20 -0.32 10.93 -1.42
C GLU A 20 -0.60 10.73 0.08
N SER A 21 -1.85 10.45 0.44
CA SER A 21 -2.24 10.14 1.83
C SER A 21 -1.50 8.92 2.39
N LEU A 22 -1.26 7.88 1.57
CA LEU A 22 -0.51 6.69 1.98
C LEU A 22 1.01 6.94 2.00
N ARG A 23 1.51 7.87 1.18
CA ARG A 23 2.92 8.28 1.16
C ARG A 23 3.27 9.18 2.34
N LYS A 24 2.37 10.10 2.71
CA LYS A 24 2.48 10.95 3.92
C LYS A 24 2.31 10.14 5.20
N GLY A 25 1.48 9.11 5.13
CA GLY A 25 1.14 8.22 6.24
C GLY A 25 -0.03 8.74 7.06
N ASN A 26 -0.81 7.81 7.63
CA ASN A 26 -1.97 8.13 8.47
C ASN A 26 -1.91 7.37 9.79
N LYS A 27 -2.59 7.90 10.82
CA LYS A 27 -2.64 7.29 12.15
C LYS A 27 -3.73 6.22 12.21
N PHE A 28 -3.38 5.04 12.71
CA PHE A 28 -4.27 3.90 12.91
C PHE A 28 -4.03 3.25 14.28
N MET A 29 -4.96 2.40 14.71
CA MET A 29 -4.79 1.54 15.88
C MET A 29 -4.42 0.14 15.40
N LYS A 30 -3.22 -0.33 15.77
CA LYS A 30 -2.82 -1.73 15.59
C LYS A 30 -3.32 -2.53 16.79
N TRP A 31 -3.98 -3.63 16.51
CA TRP A 31 -4.46 -4.61 17.48
C TRP A 31 -4.28 -6.00 16.86
N ASP A 32 -4.15 -7.03 17.69
CA ASP A 32 -4.03 -8.43 17.28
C ASP A 32 -5.00 -9.25 18.14
N ASP A 33 -5.66 -10.28 17.59
CA ASP A 33 -6.68 -11.07 18.31
C ASP A 33 -6.12 -11.73 19.59
N ASP A 34 -4.84 -12.11 19.57
CA ASP A 34 -4.15 -12.76 20.69
C ASP A 34 -3.61 -11.78 21.74
N SER A 35 -3.80 -10.47 21.54
CA SER A 35 -3.27 -9.42 22.43
C SER A 35 -4.36 -8.45 22.86
N THR A 36 -4.42 -8.14 24.15
CA THR A 36 -5.30 -7.08 24.66
C THR A 36 -4.76 -5.67 24.40
N THR A 37 -3.59 -5.55 23.76
CA THR A 37 -2.90 -4.28 23.57
C THR A 37 -3.31 -3.62 22.27
N VAL A 38 -3.71 -2.35 22.36
CA VAL A 38 -3.98 -1.50 21.20
C VAL A 38 -2.91 -0.43 21.11
N THR A 39 -2.15 -0.43 20.01
CA THR A 39 -1.02 0.49 19.82
C THR A 39 -1.33 1.49 18.71
N PRO A 40 -1.31 2.80 18.98
CA PRO A 40 -1.40 3.80 17.92
C PRO A 40 -0.14 3.78 17.06
N VAL A 41 -0.31 3.67 15.75
CA VAL A 41 0.78 3.60 14.78
C VAL A 41 0.55 4.58 13.63
N THR A 42 1.62 5.04 12.99
CA THR A 42 1.54 5.73 11.70
C THR A 42 1.86 4.73 10.59
N LEU A 43 0.90 4.49 9.70
CA LEU A 43 1.01 3.55 8.58
C LEU A 43 1.41 4.29 7.31
N THR A 44 2.47 3.84 6.64
CA THR A 44 3.04 4.50 5.46
C THR A 44 3.44 3.47 4.40
N VAL A 45 3.36 3.87 3.13
CA VAL A 45 3.86 3.09 1.99
C VAL A 45 5.20 3.66 1.52
N ALA A 46 6.21 2.80 1.40
CA ALA A 46 7.54 3.21 0.96
C ALA A 46 7.53 3.72 -0.49
N PRO A 47 8.19 4.87 -0.77
CA PRO A 47 8.20 5.47 -2.10
C PRO A 47 9.28 4.88 -3.04
N GLN A 48 10.20 4.05 -2.53
CA GLN A 48 11.28 3.45 -3.33
C GLN A 48 10.81 2.11 -3.87
N SER A 49 10.90 1.90 -5.19
CA SER A 49 10.83 0.69 -6.06
C SER A 49 10.13 -0.61 -5.64
N CYS A 50 9.96 -0.85 -4.35
CA CYS A 50 9.30 -1.97 -3.70
C CYS A 50 8.17 -1.43 -2.80
N TYR A 51 6.92 -1.73 -3.18
CA TYR A 51 5.71 -1.27 -2.49
C TYR A 51 5.51 -1.96 -1.14
N PHE A 52 6.27 -1.55 -0.13
CA PHE A 52 6.15 -2.05 1.23
C PHE A 52 5.24 -1.18 2.08
N LEU A 53 4.35 -1.85 2.80
CA LEU A 53 3.60 -1.26 3.89
C LEU A 53 4.40 -1.42 5.18
N TYR A 54 4.66 -0.30 5.86
CA TYR A 54 5.31 -0.30 7.17
C TYR A 54 4.57 0.63 8.12
N TRP A 55 4.79 0.43 9.41
CA TRP A 55 4.28 1.34 10.42
C TRP A 55 5.34 1.71 11.45
N THR A 56 5.15 2.87 12.06
CA THR A 56 5.95 3.35 13.19
C THR A 56 5.09 3.52 14.41
N ASP A 57 5.53 2.98 15.54
CA ASP A 57 4.92 3.22 16.85
C ASP A 57 5.33 4.60 17.43
N GLN A 58 4.85 4.91 18.64
CA GLN A 58 5.22 6.15 19.34
C GLN A 58 6.73 6.25 19.65
N ASN A 59 7.42 5.11 19.72
CA ASN A 59 8.87 5.04 19.95
C ASN A 59 9.68 5.18 18.66
N LYS A 60 9.02 5.45 17.52
CA LYS A 60 9.61 5.56 16.18
C LYS A 60 10.29 4.26 15.69
N VAL A 61 9.95 3.11 16.27
CA VAL A 61 10.42 1.81 15.80
C VAL A 61 9.67 1.43 14.53
N ARG A 62 10.39 1.07 13.46
CA ARG A 62 9.83 0.69 12.16
C ARG A 62 9.59 -0.81 12.11
N HIS A 63 8.36 -1.21 11.82
CA HIS A 63 8.01 -2.61 11.58
C HIS A 63 7.60 -2.79 10.13
N TYR A 64 8.17 -3.81 9.48
CA TYR A 64 7.84 -4.20 8.11
C TYR A 64 6.95 -5.45 8.14
N THR A 65 5.93 -5.50 7.29
CA THR A 65 5.19 -6.75 7.06
C THR A 65 5.60 -7.33 5.72
N TYR A 66 6.02 -8.59 5.72
CA TYR A 66 6.14 -9.40 4.52
C TYR A 66 4.91 -10.29 4.42
N LYS A 67 4.12 -10.15 3.35
CA LYS A 67 3.17 -11.20 2.97
C LYS A 67 3.83 -12.03 1.89
N SER A 68 4.37 -13.19 2.27
CA SER A 68 4.58 -14.26 1.29
C SER A 68 3.22 -14.69 0.79
N LYS A 69 3.09 -14.84 -0.53
CA LYS A 69 1.97 -15.60 -1.10
C LYS A 69 2.03 -17.05 -0.64
#